data_AF-A0A1C0VW36-F1
#
_entry.id   AF-A0A1C0VW36-F1
#
_cell.length_a   1.000
_cell.length_b   1.000
_cell.length_c   1.000
_cell.angle_alpha   90.00
_cell.angle_beta   90.00
_cell.angle_gamma   90.00
#
_symmetry.space_group_name_H-M   'P 1'
#
loop_
_entity.id
_entity.type
_entity.pdbx_description
1 polymer ?
#
loop_
_entity_poly.entity_id
_entity_poly.type
_entity_poly.pdbx_seq_one_letter_code
_entity_poly.pdbx_strand_id
1 'polypeptide(L)' 'MSTLSIEERVAALEAEVVQIRQKVESPAVPVTPWWEKIAGTFAQDSVYNEAMKLGHQYRRSP' A
#
# COMPACT_ATOMS: atom_id res chain seq x y z
N MET A 1 -19.25 -0.86 26.11
CA MET A 1 -19.46 -2.03 25.23
C MET A 1 -20.73 -1.79 24.43
N SER A 2 -20.74 -2.09 23.13
CA SER A 2 -21.92 -1.84 22.27
C SER A 2 -23.17 -2.48 22.88
N THR A 3 -24.28 -1.73 22.87
CA THR A 3 -25.59 -2.14 23.41
C THR A 3 -26.37 -3.08 22.48
N LEU A 4 -25.76 -3.45 21.35
CA LEU A 4 -26.33 -4.31 20.31
C LEU A 4 -26.10 -5.78 20.64
N SER A 5 -27.00 -6.65 20.17
CA SER A 5 -26.79 -8.10 20.22
C SER A 5 -25.58 -8.51 19.38
N ILE A 6 -25.13 -9.75 19.54
CA ILE A 6 -24.02 -10.28 18.74
C ILE A 6 -24.42 -10.35 17.27
N GLU A 7 -25.64 -10.77 16.98
CA GLU A 7 -26.19 -10.91 15.64
C GLU A 7 -26.25 -9.55 14.92
N GLU A 8 -26.68 -8.50 15.62
CA GLU A 8 -26.70 -7.12 15.08
C GLU A 8 -25.29 -6.62 14.75
N ARG A 9 -24.31 -6.94 15.61
CA ARG A 9 -22.90 -6.57 15.38
C ARG A 9 -22.29 -7.34 14.21
N VAL A 10 -22.62 -8.63 14.06
CA VAL A 10 -22.15 -9.46 12.95
C VAL A 10 -22.77 -8.97 11.63
N ALA A 11 -24.08 -8.70 11.60
CA ALA A 11 -24.75 -8.16 10.42
C ALA A 11 -24.17 -6.81 9.97
N ALA A 12 -23.83 -5.92 10.94
CA ALA A 12 -23.17 -4.65 10.64
C ALA A 12 -21.78 -4.85 10.02
N LEU A 13 -20.98 -5.79 10.56
CA LEU A 13 -19.66 -6.12 10.03
C LEU A 13 -19.75 -6.75 8.64
N GLU A 14 -20.70 -7.65 8.40
CA GLU A 14 -20.92 -8.27 7.09
C GLU A 14 -21.27 -7.21 6.04
N ALA A 15 -22.15 -6.26 6.38
CA ALA A 15 -22.49 -5.14 5.50
C ALA A 15 -21.27 -4.26 5.19
N GLU A 16 -20.43 -3.96 6.18
CA GLU A 16 -19.20 -3.18 5.99
C GLU A 16 -18.18 -3.92 5.11
N VAL A 17 -18.00 -5.22 5.32
CA VAL A 17 -17.13 -6.06 4.48
C VAL A 17 -17.60 -6.05 3.03
N VAL A 18 -18.91 -6.15 2.78
CA VAL A 18 -19.47 -6.05 1.41
C VAL A 18 -19.14 -4.69 0.79
N GLN A 19 -19.29 -3.59 1.53
CA GLN A 19 -18.95 -2.26 1.04
C GLN A 19 -17.45 -2.10 0.73
N ILE A 20 -16.57 -2.66 1.57
CA ILE A 20 -15.12 -2.64 1.35
C ILE A 20 -14.77 -3.44 0.11
N ARG A 21 -15.34 -4.64 -0.06
CA ARG A 21 -15.12 -5.48 -1.25
C ARG A 21 -15.55 -4.75 -2.52
N GLN A 22 -16.71 -4.12 -2.54
CA GLN A 22 -17.17 -3.34 -3.68
C GLN A 22 -16.22 -2.18 -4.03
N LYS A 23 -15.61 -1.53 -3.05
CA LYS A 23 -14.60 -0.48 -3.29
C LYS A 23 -13.29 -1.02 -3.85
N VAL A 24 -12.91 -2.25 -3.50
CA VAL A 24 -11.69 -2.92 -3.98
C VAL A 24 -11.90 -3.57 -5.34
N GLU A 25 -13.07 -4.17 -5.57
CA GLU A 25 -13.45 -4.87 -6.80
C GLU A 25 -13.98 -3.93 -7.88
N SER A 26 -14.38 -2.70 -7.52
CA SER A 26 -14.57 -1.64 -8.51
C SER A 26 -13.24 -1.45 -9.24
N PRO A 27 -13.16 -1.73 -10.55
CA PRO A 27 -11.95 -1.52 -11.30
C PRO A 27 -11.79 0.00 -11.37
N ALA A 28 -11.01 0.57 -10.45
CA ALA A 28 -10.12 1.63 -10.87
C ALA A 28 -9.43 1.03 -12.10
N VAL A 29 -9.80 1.55 -13.28
CA VAL A 29 -9.15 1.41 -14.60
C VAL A 29 -7.76 0.80 -14.42
N PRO A 30 -7.27 -0.16 -15.23
CA PRO A 30 -5.91 -0.69 -15.07
C PRO A 30 -4.90 0.45 -15.21
N VAL A 31 -4.68 1.14 -14.11
CA VAL A 31 -3.74 2.21 -13.92
C VAL A 31 -2.49 1.40 -13.79
N THR A 32 -1.65 1.45 -14.82
CA THR A 32 -0.28 0.94 -14.80
C THR A 32 0.20 0.93 -13.35
N PRO A 33 0.47 -0.25 -12.76
CA PRO A 33 0.80 -0.37 -11.36
C PRO A 33 1.79 0.71 -10.97
N TRP A 34 1.60 1.38 -9.83
CA TRP A 34 2.44 2.54 -9.48
C TRP A 34 3.94 2.23 -9.58
N TRP A 35 4.35 1.01 -9.24
CA TRP A 35 5.73 0.55 -9.39
C TRP A 35 6.21 0.51 -10.85
N GLU A 36 5.35 0.15 -11.81
CA GLU A 36 5.66 0.23 -13.24
C GLU A 36 5.81 1.69 -13.70
N LYS A 37 5.04 2.61 -13.11
CA LYS A 37 5.12 4.04 -13.43
C LYS A 37 6.42 4.70 -12.96
N ILE A 38 6.99 4.24 -11.86
CA ILE A 38 8.21 4.80 -11.26
C ILE A 38 9.47 3.96 -11.52
N ALA A 39 9.33 2.81 -12.18
CA ALA A 39 10.45 1.95 -12.50
C ALA A 39 11.42 2.69 -13.42
N GLY A 40 12.70 2.74 -13.02
CA GLY A 40 13.75 3.37 -13.81
C GLY A 40 13.86 4.89 -13.67
N THR A 41 13.04 5.55 -12.83
CA THR A 41 13.13 7.01 -12.60
C THR A 41 14.55 7.48 -12.24
N PHE A 42 15.33 6.65 -11.55
CA PHE A 42 16.69 6.96 -11.11
C PHE A 42 17.78 6.16 -11.83
N ALA A 43 17.46 5.49 -12.94
CA ALA A 43 18.36 4.52 -13.57
C ALA A 43 19.70 5.13 -14.04
N GLN A 44 19.72 6.43 -14.36
CA GLN A 44 20.93 7.17 -14.76
C GLN A 44 21.28 8.32 -13.81
N ASP A 45 20.70 8.35 -12.61
CA ASP A 45 20.95 9.42 -11.64
C ASP A 45 22.20 9.10 -10.80
N SER A 46 23.28 9.88 -11.01
CA SER A 46 24.54 9.74 -10.28
C SER A 46 24.42 10.10 -8.80
N VAL A 47 23.55 11.06 -8.46
CA VAL A 47 23.29 11.49 -7.08
C VAL A 47 22.56 10.40 -6.32
N TYR A 48 21.57 9.77 -6.95
CA TYR A 48 20.87 8.62 -6.36
C TYR A 48 21.85 7.47 -6.05
N ASN A 49 22.76 7.16 -6.97
CA ASN A 49 23.76 6.12 -6.78
C ASN A 49 24.71 6.43 -5.61
N GLU A 50 25.12 7.69 -5.45
CA GLU A 50 25.97 8.13 -4.34
C GLU A 50 25.24 8.06 -2.99
N ALA A 51 24.00 8.54 -2.93
CA ALA A 51 23.16 8.44 -1.73
C ALA A 51 22.96 6.99 -1.27
N MET A 52 22.73 6.07 -2.22
CA MET A 52 22.61 4.64 -1.92
C MET A 52 23.92 4.06 -1.36
N LYS A 53 25.08 4.42 -1.92
CA LYS A 53 26.39 4.00 -1.42
C LYS A 53 26.62 4.47 0.03
N LEU A 54 26.37 5.74 0.31
CA LEU A 54 26.51 6.32 1.65
C LEU A 54 25.57 5.65 2.66
N GLY A 55 24.30 5.45 2.28
CA GLY A 55 23.33 4.75 3.13
C GLY A 55 23.72 3.30 3.42
N HIS A 56 24.34 2.60 2.47
CA HIS A 56 24.88 1.27 2.71
C HIS A 56 26.06 1.26 3.68
N GLN A 57 26.96 2.26 3.59
CA GLN A 57 28.08 2.39 4.52
C GLN A 57 27.57 2.63 5.95
N TYR A 58 26.57 3.50 6.13
CA TYR A 58 25.96 3.77 7.44
C TYR A 58 25.25 2.56 8.06
N ARG A 59 24.56 1.74 7.26
CA ARG A 59 23.91 0.52 7.79
C ARG A 59 24.89 -0.60 8.12
N ARG A 60 26.09 -0.56 7.55
CA ARG A 60 27.13 -1.57 7.74
C ARG A 60 28.20 -1.13 8.74
N SER A 61 28.19 0.12 9.18
CA SER A 61 29.02 0.55 10.31
C SER A 61 28.49 -0.10 11.60
N PRO A 62 29.40 -0.65 12.43
CA PRO A 62 29.06 -1.34 13.68
C PRO A 62 28.49 -0.41 14.76
#